data_AF-A0A8H5GGG4-F1
#
_entry.id   AF-A0A8H5GGG4-F1
#
_cell.length_a   1.000
_cell.length_b   1.000
_cell.length_c   1.000
_cell.angle_alpha   90.00
_cell.angle_beta   90.00
_cell.angle_gamma   90.00
#
_symmetry.space_group_name_H-M   'P 1'
#
loop_
_entity.id
_entity.type
_entity.pdbx_description
1 polymer ?
#
loop_
_entity_poly.entity_id
_entity_poly.type
_entity_poly.pdbx_seq_one_letter_code
_entity_poly.pdbx_strand_id
1 'polypeptide(L)'
;MPGCRDPVGEFLATQSDDRSVKIWRTTDWGLEAEVKKPFEDSPSPDGAHITASNATNNKGFVFIAAVFTRGTWTSEISLVGHENTVEVAAYNPHIFLRNPSVPVATSNICSVVALGADDRSVSVWQTKSTRPLIVAKEVFERQIMDLSCIHHRSWDGMTLYAASSDGTIVVFDFEPDEM
;
A
#
# COMPACT_ATOMS: atom_id res chain seq x y z
N MET A 1 6.47 10.79 -10.61
CA MET A 1 6.31 9.32 -10.52
C MET A 1 6.41 8.95 -9.06
N PRO A 2 5.28 8.69 -8.43
CA PRO A 2 5.27 8.04 -7.13
C PRO A 2 5.89 6.64 -7.25
N GLY A 3 6.31 6.04 -6.15
CA GLY A 3 7.02 4.76 -6.13
C GLY A 3 6.73 4.07 -4.81
N CYS A 4 6.20 2.85 -4.79
CA CYS A 4 6.09 2.11 -3.52
C CYS A 4 7.25 1.13 -3.38
N ARG A 5 7.96 1.23 -2.26
CA ARG A 5 9.03 0.27 -1.93
C ARG A 5 8.40 -0.93 -1.25
N ASP A 6 8.94 -2.10 -1.52
CA ASP A 6 8.61 -3.27 -0.72
C ASP A 6 9.13 -3.10 0.73
N PRO A 7 8.59 -3.84 1.72
CA PRO A 7 9.00 -3.73 3.12
C PRO A 7 10.52 -3.88 3.35
N VAL A 8 11.21 -4.63 2.50
CA VAL A 8 12.67 -4.88 2.61
C VAL A 8 13.48 -3.80 1.89
N GLY A 9 12.86 -3.06 0.95
CA GLY A 9 13.49 -1.99 0.17
C GLY A 9 14.36 -2.47 -0.98
N GLU A 10 14.25 -3.74 -1.39
CA GLU A 10 14.99 -4.33 -2.52
C GLU A 10 14.33 -4.02 -3.87
N PHE A 11 13.03 -3.73 -3.86
CA PHE A 11 12.25 -3.48 -5.07
C PHE A 11 11.45 -2.18 -4.95
N LEU A 12 11.33 -1.51 -6.09
CA LEU A 12 10.42 -0.40 -6.30
C LEU A 12 9.37 -0.82 -7.33
N ALA A 13 8.10 -0.74 -6.97
CA ALA A 13 7.02 -0.89 -7.93
C ALA A 13 6.62 0.49 -8.47
N THR A 14 6.54 0.62 -9.80
CA THR A 14 5.99 1.79 -10.49
C THR A 14 4.83 1.39 -11.39
N GLN A 15 3.69 2.05 -11.27
CA GLN A 15 2.58 1.91 -12.20
C GLN A 15 2.71 2.97 -13.31
N SER A 16 2.29 2.60 -14.53
CA SER A 16 2.42 3.43 -15.73
C SER A 16 1.10 3.48 -16.50
N ASP A 17 0.89 4.57 -17.24
CA ASP A 17 -0.31 4.83 -18.05
C ASP A 17 -0.52 3.80 -19.17
N ASP A 18 0.53 3.04 -19.51
CA ASP A 18 0.46 1.88 -20.40
C ASP A 18 -0.22 0.65 -19.76
N ARG A 19 -0.88 0.83 -18.61
CA ARG A 19 -1.60 -0.19 -17.84
C ARG A 19 -0.69 -1.33 -17.39
N SER A 20 0.57 -1.01 -17.10
CA SER A 20 1.54 -1.94 -16.55
C SER A 20 2.05 -1.47 -15.20
N VAL A 21 2.37 -2.44 -14.33
CA VAL A 21 3.19 -2.24 -13.15
C VAL A 21 4.57 -2.80 -13.46
N LYS A 22 5.58 -1.95 -13.38
CA LYS A 22 6.98 -2.31 -13.52
C LYS A 22 7.61 -2.43 -12.14
N ILE A 23 8.37 -3.50 -11.95
CA ILE A 23 9.15 -3.74 -10.73
C ILE A 23 10.61 -3.49 -11.07
N TRP A 24 11.27 -2.65 -10.28
CA TRP A 24 12.66 -2.26 -10.45
C TRP A 24 13.47 -2.72 -9.25
N ARG A 25 14.67 -3.25 -9.48
CA ARG A 25 15.63 -3.51 -8.41
C ARG A 25 16.20 -2.19 -7.90
N THR A 26 16.20 -1.95 -6.59
CA THR A 26 16.72 -0.71 -6.01
C THR A 26 18.25 -0.64 -5.99
N THR A 27 18.93 -1.77 -6.21
CA THR A 27 20.39 -1.87 -6.19
C THR A 27 21.04 -1.35 -7.47
N ASP A 28 20.46 -1.64 -8.63
CA ASP A 28 21.00 -1.26 -9.94
C ASP A 28 19.97 -0.58 -10.87
N TRP A 29 18.75 -0.35 -10.39
CA TRP A 29 17.63 0.23 -11.14
C TRP A 29 17.26 -0.56 -12.41
N GLY A 30 17.65 -1.83 -12.47
CA GLY A 30 17.24 -2.74 -13.55
C GLY A 30 15.78 -3.14 -13.43
N LEU A 31 15.10 -3.30 -14.56
CA LEU A 31 13.73 -3.84 -14.63
C LEU A 31 13.75 -5.33 -14.27
N GLU A 32 13.03 -5.70 -13.21
CA GLU A 32 12.87 -7.07 -12.72
C GLU A 32 11.67 -7.76 -13.36
N ALA A 33 10.53 -7.06 -13.45
CA ALA A 33 9.29 -7.60 -13.98
C ALA A 33 8.37 -6.51 -14.53
N GLU A 34 7.51 -6.90 -15.48
CA GLU A 34 6.41 -6.09 -16.00
C GLU A 34 5.10 -6.89 -15.84
N VAL A 35 4.13 -6.32 -15.14
CA VAL A 35 2.87 -6.97 -14.77
C VAL A 35 1.69 -6.19 -15.34
N LYS A 36 0.88 -6.82 -16.18
CA LYS A 36 -0.28 -6.17 -16.86
C LYS A 36 -1.63 -6.53 -16.27
N LYS A 37 -1.78 -7.71 -15.66
CA LYS A 37 -3.01 -8.13 -14.99
C LYS A 37 -2.91 -7.79 -13.49
N PRO A 38 -3.92 -7.13 -12.90
CA PRO A 38 -5.32 -7.00 -13.33
C PRO A 38 -5.68 -5.67 -14.03
N PHE A 39 -4.69 -4.91 -14.54
CA PHE A 39 -4.88 -3.52 -14.94
C PHE A 39 -5.32 -3.31 -16.40
N GLU A 40 -5.58 -4.39 -17.15
CA GLU A 40 -5.94 -4.32 -18.58
C GLU A 40 -7.20 -3.48 -18.84
N ASP A 41 -8.18 -3.51 -17.93
CA ASP A 41 -9.50 -2.86 -18.07
C ASP A 41 -9.70 -1.63 -17.18
N SER A 42 -8.69 -1.25 -16.38
CA SER A 42 -8.78 -0.13 -15.45
C SER A 42 -8.34 1.19 -16.08
N PRO A 43 -9.08 2.30 -15.89
CA PRO A 43 -8.61 3.62 -16.31
C PRO A 43 -7.35 3.99 -15.52
N SER A 44 -6.35 4.54 -16.21
CA SER A 44 -5.14 5.05 -15.56
C SER A 44 -5.50 6.28 -14.71
N PRO A 45 -5.15 6.34 -13.42
CA PRO A 45 -5.14 7.62 -12.71
C PRO A 45 -4.07 8.51 -13.35
N ASP A 46 -4.32 9.80 -13.39
CA ASP A 46 -3.59 10.87 -14.10
C ASP A 46 -2.18 11.19 -13.55
N GLY A 47 -1.45 10.17 -13.08
CA GLY A 47 0.01 10.22 -12.91
C GLY A 47 0.52 10.71 -11.55
N ALA A 48 -0.29 10.66 -10.48
CA ALA A 48 0.06 11.24 -9.18
C ALA A 48 0.67 10.27 -8.14
N HIS A 49 0.04 9.16 -7.66
CA HIS A 49 0.58 8.35 -6.52
C HIS A 49 0.58 6.76 -6.64
N ILE A 50 1.34 5.95 -5.82
CA ILE A 50 1.44 4.45 -5.90
C ILE A 50 1.03 3.71 -4.63
N THR A 51 -0.17 3.13 -4.70
CA THR A 51 -0.36 1.67 -4.74
C THR A 51 -0.82 1.30 -6.14
N ALA A 52 -0.89 0.02 -6.53
CA ALA A 52 -1.59 -0.31 -7.78
C ALA A 52 -3.10 -0.19 -7.53
N SER A 53 -3.57 1.05 -7.56
CA SER A 53 -4.75 1.57 -6.88
C SER A 53 -6.03 1.52 -7.68
N ASN A 54 -6.01 0.79 -8.78
CA ASN A 54 -7.12 0.72 -9.70
C ASN A 54 -7.08 -0.60 -10.46
N ALA A 55 -7.32 -1.73 -9.80
CA ALA A 55 -7.61 -2.97 -10.52
C ALA A 55 -9.12 -3.22 -10.52
N THR A 56 -9.71 -3.27 -11.71
CA THR A 56 -11.14 -3.53 -11.89
C THR A 56 -11.34 -5.03 -12.03
N ASN A 57 -12.18 -5.64 -11.20
CA ASN A 57 -12.73 -6.96 -11.55
C ASN A 57 -13.82 -6.77 -12.62
N ASN A 58 -14.04 -7.77 -13.47
CA ASN A 58 -14.93 -7.71 -14.65
C ASN A 58 -16.43 -7.43 -14.38
N LYS A 59 -16.84 -6.89 -13.22
CA LYS A 59 -18.25 -6.64 -12.86
C LYS A 59 -18.52 -5.31 -12.13
N GLY A 60 -17.64 -4.31 -12.22
CA GLY A 60 -17.94 -2.94 -11.75
C GLY A 60 -16.68 -2.11 -11.44
N PHE A 61 -16.87 -0.81 -11.24
CA PHE A 61 -15.81 0.08 -10.75
C PHE A 61 -15.58 -0.20 -9.26
N VAL A 62 -14.62 -1.07 -8.96
CA VAL A 62 -14.15 -1.32 -7.60
C VAL A 62 -12.72 -0.84 -7.51
N PHE A 63 -12.46 0.14 -6.64
CA PHE A 63 -11.12 0.63 -6.36
C PHE A 63 -10.41 -0.36 -5.44
N ILE A 64 -9.28 -0.91 -5.91
CA ILE A 64 -8.52 -1.89 -5.15
C ILE A 64 -7.04 -1.54 -5.16
N ALA A 65 -6.34 -1.84 -4.08
CA ALA A 65 -4.89 -1.91 -4.06
C ALA A 65 -4.44 -3.37 -4.21
N ALA A 66 -3.79 -3.71 -5.33
CA ALA A 66 -3.28 -5.06 -5.57
C ALA A 66 -1.95 -5.30 -4.84
N VAL A 67 -1.82 -6.44 -4.17
CA VAL A 67 -0.57 -6.88 -3.51
C VAL A 67 0.02 -8.04 -4.31
N PHE A 68 1.30 -7.90 -4.67
CA PHE A 68 2.02 -8.89 -5.48
C PHE A 68 2.93 -9.78 -4.61
N THR A 69 2.86 -11.08 -4.85
CA THR A 69 3.77 -12.04 -4.20
C THR A 69 5.15 -11.95 -4.84
N ARG A 70 6.18 -11.72 -4.01
CA ARG A 70 7.58 -11.67 -4.46
C ARG A 70 7.97 -12.98 -5.17
N GLY A 71 8.70 -12.85 -6.28
CA GLY A 71 9.23 -13.97 -7.06
C GLY A 71 8.26 -14.50 -8.11
N THR A 72 6.97 -14.64 -7.79
CA THR A 72 5.95 -15.02 -8.77
C THR A 72 5.31 -13.82 -9.47
N TRP A 73 5.33 -12.65 -8.83
CA TRP A 73 4.70 -11.41 -9.29
C TRP A 73 3.21 -11.58 -9.65
N THR A 74 2.55 -12.52 -8.96
CA THR A 74 1.12 -12.79 -9.07
C THR A 74 0.35 -11.98 -8.04
N SER A 75 -0.77 -11.40 -8.46
CA SER A 75 -1.73 -10.72 -7.58
C SER A 75 -2.79 -11.71 -7.13
N GLU A 76 -2.65 -12.23 -5.91
CA GLU A 76 -3.67 -13.08 -5.26
C GLU A 76 -4.46 -12.31 -4.20
N ILE A 77 -3.93 -11.18 -3.76
CA ILE A 77 -4.52 -10.35 -2.71
C ILE A 77 -4.88 -8.99 -3.30
N SER A 78 -6.10 -8.58 -3.03
CA SER A 78 -6.65 -7.27 -3.41
C SER A 78 -7.27 -6.64 -2.17
N LEU A 79 -6.81 -5.44 -1.82
CA LEU A 79 -7.33 -4.66 -0.71
C LEU A 79 -8.49 -3.81 -1.23
N VAL A 80 -9.70 -4.11 -0.77
CA VAL A 80 -10.95 -3.53 -1.28
C VAL A 80 -11.68 -2.84 -0.15
N GLY A 81 -12.03 -1.57 -0.32
CA GLY A 81 -12.81 -0.86 0.71
C GLY A 81 -12.85 0.66 0.59
N HIS A 82 -11.99 1.25 -0.24
CA HIS A 82 -12.04 2.69 -0.52
C HIS A 82 -13.19 3.03 -1.47
N GLU A 83 -13.85 4.15 -1.23
CA GLU A 83 -14.99 4.61 -2.03
C GLU A 83 -14.52 5.27 -3.34
N ASN A 84 -13.25 5.65 -3.41
CA ASN A 84 -12.62 6.31 -4.55
C ASN A 84 -11.19 5.77 -4.80
N THR A 85 -10.52 6.32 -5.81
CA THR A 85 -9.16 5.95 -6.19
C THR A 85 -8.19 6.06 -5.02
N VAL A 86 -7.40 5.01 -4.82
CA VAL A 86 -6.30 5.03 -3.86
C VAL A 86 -5.16 5.84 -4.47
N GLU A 87 -4.75 6.92 -3.85
CA GLU A 87 -3.69 7.75 -4.39
C GLU A 87 -2.36 7.24 -3.87
N VAL A 88 -2.20 7.14 -2.56
CA VAL A 88 -0.91 6.91 -1.91
C VAL A 88 -0.90 5.58 -1.17
N ALA A 89 0.27 4.95 -1.11
CA ALA A 89 0.51 3.85 -0.19
C ALA A 89 1.92 3.80 0.35
N ALA A 90 2.01 3.32 1.59
CA ALA A 90 3.26 3.14 2.30
C ALA A 90 3.27 1.77 2.99
N TYR A 91 4.29 0.96 2.71
CA TYR A 91 4.56 -0.25 3.46
C TYR A 91 5.30 0.07 4.75
N ASN A 92 4.89 -0.57 5.84
CA ASN A 92 5.69 -0.62 7.04
C ASN A 92 6.94 -1.49 6.76
N PRO A 93 8.16 -1.00 7.07
CA PRO A 93 9.38 -1.79 6.88
C PRO A 93 9.51 -2.95 7.88
N HIS A 94 8.74 -2.95 8.97
CA HIS A 94 8.73 -4.04 9.93
C HIS A 94 7.81 -5.18 9.47
N ILE A 95 8.24 -6.39 9.78
CA ILE A 95 7.45 -7.61 9.62
C ILE A 95 6.86 -7.96 10.97
N PHE A 96 5.54 -8.15 10.99
CA PHE A 96 4.75 -8.36 12.20
C PHE A 96 4.32 -9.82 12.32
N LEU A 97 3.94 -10.22 13.54
CA LEU A 97 3.28 -11.48 13.79
C LEU A 97 1.77 -11.27 13.79
N ARG A 98 1.05 -12.08 13.01
CA ARG A 98 -0.42 -12.08 13.00
C ARG A 98 -1.02 -12.49 14.34
N ASN A 99 -0.37 -13.44 15.00
CA ASN A 99 -0.68 -13.82 16.36
C ASN A 99 0.63 -13.83 17.18
N PRO A 100 0.81 -12.87 18.10
CA PRO A 100 2.00 -12.81 18.97
C PRO A 100 2.18 -14.04 19.87
N SER A 101 1.11 -14.80 20.12
CA SER A 101 1.15 -16.02 20.94
C SER A 101 1.65 -17.25 20.19
N VAL A 102 1.79 -17.16 18.86
CA VAL A 102 2.21 -18.27 17.99
C VAL A 102 3.67 -18.03 17.56
N PRO A 103 4.52 -19.08 17.49
CA PRO A 103 5.91 -18.94 17.07
C PRO A 103 6.09 -18.28 15.70
N VAL A 104 7.28 -17.75 15.47
CA VAL A 104 7.68 -17.20 14.17
C VAL A 104 7.63 -18.31 13.12
N ALA A 105 6.74 -18.15 12.14
CA ALA A 105 6.60 -19.04 11.00
C ALA A 105 6.16 -18.23 9.78
N THR A 106 6.48 -18.69 8.56
CA THR A 106 6.03 -18.04 7.32
C THR A 106 4.50 -17.89 7.25
N SER A 107 3.78 -18.81 7.91
CA SER A 107 2.33 -18.79 8.09
C SER A 107 1.86 -17.95 9.27
N ASN A 108 2.72 -17.27 10.01
CA ASN A 108 2.34 -16.36 11.10
C ASN A 108 2.91 -14.94 10.94
N ILE A 109 3.74 -14.69 9.93
CA ILE A 109 4.22 -13.34 9.60
C ILE A 109 3.28 -12.61 8.63
N CYS A 110 3.23 -11.29 8.75
CA CYS A 110 2.55 -10.38 7.83
C CYS A 110 3.34 -9.07 7.67
N SER A 111 3.05 -8.34 6.60
CA SER A 111 3.45 -6.95 6.42
C SER A 111 2.24 -6.04 6.63
N VAL A 112 2.49 -4.80 7.01
CA VAL A 112 1.45 -3.77 7.14
C VAL A 112 1.60 -2.77 6.00
N VAL A 113 0.47 -2.35 5.43
CA VAL A 113 0.40 -1.31 4.40
C VAL A 113 -0.67 -0.29 4.75
N ALA A 114 -0.31 0.98 4.67
CA ALA A 114 -1.23 2.10 4.76
C ALA A 114 -1.60 2.58 3.35
N LEU A 115 -2.88 2.89 3.15
CA LEU A 115 -3.45 3.37 1.90
C LEU A 115 -4.18 4.68 2.16
N GLY A 116 -4.00 5.68 1.30
CA GLY A 116 -4.75 6.93 1.32
C GLY A 116 -5.46 7.11 -0.01
N ALA A 117 -6.74 7.50 0.04
CA ALA A 117 -7.58 7.64 -1.15
C ALA A 117 -8.09 9.08 -1.34
N ASP A 118 -8.56 9.38 -2.55
CA ASP A 118 -9.18 10.67 -2.91
C ASP A 118 -10.47 10.94 -2.12
N ASP A 119 -11.06 9.91 -1.50
CA ASP A 119 -12.16 10.08 -0.55
C ASP A 119 -11.73 10.67 0.82
N ARG A 120 -10.45 11.06 0.96
CA ARG A 120 -9.84 11.63 2.17
C ARG A 120 -9.78 10.64 3.34
N SER A 121 -9.88 9.35 3.06
CA SER A 121 -9.73 8.31 4.06
C SER A 121 -8.34 7.68 4.03
N VAL A 122 -7.88 7.26 5.20
CA VAL A 122 -6.68 6.46 5.41
C VAL A 122 -7.12 5.09 5.91
N SER A 123 -6.67 4.02 5.27
CA SER A 123 -6.87 2.66 5.76
C SER A 123 -5.55 1.91 5.93
N VAL A 124 -5.47 1.11 6.99
CA VAL A 124 -4.29 0.32 7.33
C VAL A 124 -4.64 -1.16 7.27
N TRP A 125 -3.79 -1.95 6.64
CA TRP A 125 -4.04 -3.34 6.31
C TRP A 125 -2.87 -4.23 6.69
N GLN A 126 -3.17 -5.40 7.25
CA GLN A 126 -2.23 -6.52 7.27
C GLN A 126 -2.37 -7.36 6.01
N THR A 127 -1.24 -7.75 5.41
CA THR A 127 -1.24 -8.73 4.33
C THR A 127 -1.86 -10.06 4.80
N LYS A 128 -2.71 -10.67 3.97
CA LYS A 128 -3.48 -11.89 4.28
C LYS A 128 -4.63 -11.71 5.28
N SER A 129 -4.93 -10.48 5.72
CA SER A 129 -6.21 -10.17 6.37
C SER A 129 -7.27 -9.85 5.31
N THR A 130 -8.52 -10.24 5.56
CA THR A 130 -9.67 -9.91 4.70
C THR A 130 -10.31 -8.58 5.07
N ARG A 131 -9.88 -7.96 6.17
CA ARG A 131 -10.41 -6.69 6.68
C ARG A 131 -9.27 -5.73 7.00
N PRO A 132 -9.48 -4.42 6.82
CA PRO A 132 -8.54 -3.43 7.31
C PRO A 132 -8.45 -3.52 8.83
N LEU A 133 -7.27 -3.22 9.38
CA LEU A 133 -7.10 -2.98 10.81
C LEU A 133 -7.89 -1.73 11.20
N ILE A 134 -7.68 -0.65 10.45
CA ILE A 134 -8.24 0.68 10.71
C ILE A 134 -8.72 1.32 9.41
N VAL A 135 -9.83 2.05 9.49
CA VAL A 135 -10.31 2.96 8.46
C VAL A 135 -10.65 4.29 9.13
N ALA A 136 -9.82 5.30 8.89
CA ALA A 136 -10.06 6.66 9.33
C ALA A 136 -10.65 7.44 8.16
N LYS A 137 -11.90 7.92 8.30
CA LYS A 137 -12.61 8.68 7.26
C LYS A 137 -12.44 10.18 7.49
N GLU A 138 -12.43 10.94 6.39
CA GLU A 138 -12.37 12.41 6.41
C GLU A 138 -11.22 12.94 7.28
N VAL A 139 -10.03 12.34 7.15
CA VAL A 139 -8.84 12.67 7.92
C VAL A 139 -8.36 14.10 7.62
N PHE A 140 -8.68 14.59 6.43
CA PHE A 140 -8.22 15.87 5.89
C PHE A 140 -9.35 16.65 5.24
N GLU A 141 -9.16 17.95 5.06
CA GLU A 141 -10.09 18.80 4.32
C GLU A 141 -9.87 18.69 2.81
N ARG A 142 -8.65 18.32 2.40
CA ARG A 142 -8.24 18.13 1.00
C ARG A 142 -7.55 16.78 0.78
N GLN A 143 -7.10 16.57 -0.45
CA GLN A 143 -6.49 15.32 -0.92
C GLN A 143 -5.22 14.98 -0.15
N ILE A 144 -5.09 13.68 0.13
CA ILE A 144 -3.89 13.09 0.73
C ILE A 144 -2.79 13.04 -0.34
N MET A 145 -1.65 13.62 -0.02
CA MET A 145 -0.53 13.76 -0.94
C MET A 145 0.58 12.75 -0.68
N ASP A 146 0.76 12.34 0.58
CA ASP A 146 1.80 11.39 0.94
C ASP A 146 1.48 10.61 2.22
N LEU A 147 2.04 9.41 2.32
CA LEU A 147 2.03 8.55 3.50
C LEU A 147 3.45 8.09 3.79
N SER A 148 3.83 8.09 5.07
CA SER A 148 5.13 7.59 5.50
C SER A 148 5.03 6.84 6.81
N CYS A 149 5.29 5.54 6.77
CA CYS A 149 5.57 4.75 7.97
C CYS A 149 6.99 5.09 8.44
N ILE A 150 7.22 5.23 9.75
CA ILE A 150 8.58 5.51 10.25
C ILE A 150 9.53 4.36 9.86
N HIS A 151 10.59 4.70 9.11
CA HIS A 151 11.62 3.78 8.64
C HIS A 151 12.89 3.71 9.49
N HIS A 152 12.90 4.37 10.67
CA HIS A 152 14.10 4.40 11.50
C HIS A 152 14.25 3.10 12.29
N ARG A 153 15.38 2.39 12.10
CA ARG A 153 15.72 1.10 12.72
C ARG A 153 15.73 1.09 14.26
N SER A 154 15.67 2.26 14.89
CA SER A 154 15.61 2.43 16.35
C SER A 154 14.21 2.74 16.89
N TRP A 155 13.19 2.82 16.02
CA TRP A 155 11.79 2.97 16.43
C TRP A 155 11.04 1.66 16.24
N ASP A 156 9.93 1.53 16.96
CA ASP A 156 9.03 0.37 17.02
C ASP A 156 8.21 0.12 15.74
N GLY A 157 8.26 1.05 14.78
CA GLY A 157 7.50 0.98 13.55
C GLY A 157 6.01 1.26 13.74
N MET A 158 5.61 1.91 14.83
CA MET A 158 4.21 2.10 15.20
C MET A 158 3.58 3.42 14.77
N THR A 159 4.35 4.31 14.15
CA THR A 159 3.85 5.63 13.75
C THR A 159 3.73 5.74 12.23
N LEU A 160 2.58 6.25 11.78
CA LEU A 160 2.28 6.60 10.40
C LEU A 160 2.02 8.10 10.29
N TYR A 161 2.71 8.76 9.36
CA TYR A 161 2.45 10.14 8.98
C TYR A 161 1.63 10.19 7.70
N ALA A 162 0.65 11.08 7.66
CA ALA A 162 -0.09 11.43 6.46
C ALA A 162 -0.02 12.94 6.23
N ALA A 163 0.19 13.35 4.99
CA ALA A 163 0.24 14.77 4.61
C ALA A 163 -0.83 15.09 3.57
N SER A 164 -1.42 16.28 3.68
CA SER A 164 -2.49 16.75 2.78
C SER A 164 -2.13 18.06 2.10
N SER A 165 -2.77 18.29 0.96
CA SER A 165 -2.70 19.56 0.21
C SER A 165 -3.37 20.74 0.92
N ASP A 166 -4.09 20.51 2.02
CA ASP A 166 -4.58 21.58 2.91
C ASP A 166 -3.49 22.17 3.82
N GLY A 167 -2.27 21.62 3.79
CA GLY A 167 -1.14 22.09 4.59
C GLY A 167 -1.06 21.48 5.98
N THR A 168 -1.87 20.46 6.28
CA THR A 168 -1.84 19.73 7.55
C THR A 168 -1.13 18.38 7.44
N ILE A 169 -0.66 17.90 8.58
CA ILE A 169 -0.09 16.57 8.76
C ILE A 169 -0.84 15.89 9.90
N VAL A 170 -1.26 14.66 9.69
CA VAL A 170 -1.84 13.80 10.72
C VAL A 170 -0.83 12.72 11.08
N VAL A 171 -0.76 12.42 12.38
CA VAL A 171 0.06 11.35 12.94
C VAL A 171 -0.87 10.31 13.53
N PHE A 172 -0.75 9.08 13.03
CA PHE A 172 -1.35 7.90 13.64
C PHE A 172 -0.26 7.22 14.47
N ASP A 173 -0.55 7.00 15.74
CA ASP A 173 0.32 6.30 16.67
C ASP A 173 -0.42 5.04 17.14
N PHE A 174 0.11 3.87 16.79
CA PHE A 174 -0.54 2.59 17.02
C PHE A 174 0.04 1.92 18.27
N GLU A 175 -0.81 1.26 19.05
CA GLU A 175 -0.32 0.33 20.06
C GLU A 175 0.15 -0.98 19.41
N PRO A 176 1.08 -1.73 20.03
CA PRO A 176 1.54 -3.01 19.48
C PRO A 176 0.42 -4.04 19.23
N ASP A 177 -0.67 -3.96 19.98
CA ASP A 177 -1.83 -4.84 19.84
C ASP A 177 -2.78 -4.40 18.70
N GLU A 178 -2.58 -3.22 18.11
CA GLU A 178 -3.36 -2.69 16.98
C GLU A 178 -2.75 -3.02 15.60
N MET A 179 -1.54 -3.57 15.56
CA MET A 179 -0.71 -3.76 14.36
C MET A 179 -0.49 -5.20 13.90
#